data_AF-A0A109WT71-F1
#
_entry.id   AF-A0A109WT71-F1
#
_cell.length_a   1.000
_cell.length_b   1.000
_cell.length_c   1.000
_cell.angle_alpha   90.00
_cell.angle_beta   90.00
_cell.angle_gamma   90.00
#
_symmetry.space_group_name_H-M   'P 1'
#
loop_
_entity.id
_entity.type
_entity.pdbx_description
1 polymer ?
#
loop_
_entity_poly.entity_id
_entity_poly.type
_entity_poly.pdbx_seq_one_letter_code
_entity_poly.pdbx_strand_id
1 'polypeptide(L)'
;MEISKRDKKKVEILTFLNDTIFNPILDSDRASNKLKAGIRLTLNRMATRDAAGIVHFYWSAVVGTDRSVSFSRQMREEGFTRFEEILETFRTRFNDKWIRS
;
A
#
# COMPACT_ATOMS: atom_id res chain seq x y z
N MET A 1 -0.64 6.13 -26.51
CA MET A 1 -0.95 7.08 -25.42
C MET A 1 0.25 7.11 -24.48
N GLU A 2 1.02 8.19 -24.45
CA GLU A 2 2.15 8.30 -23.51
C GLU A 2 1.64 8.52 -22.10
N ILE A 3 1.99 7.61 -21.18
CA ILE A 3 1.73 7.76 -19.75
C ILE A 3 2.68 8.84 -19.21
N SER A 4 2.14 9.87 -18.54
CA SER A 4 2.94 10.95 -17.98
C SER A 4 3.96 10.40 -16.97
N LYS A 5 5.10 11.07 -16.79
CA LYS A 5 6.12 10.66 -15.81
C LYS A 5 5.56 10.52 -14.38
N ARG A 6 4.59 11.38 -14.01
CA ARG A 6 3.89 11.31 -12.72
C ARG A 6 3.03 10.06 -12.60
N ASP A 7 2.35 9.69 -13.68
CA ASP A 7 1.56 8.47 -13.73
C ASP A 7 2.44 7.21 -13.69
N LYS A 8 3.63 7.23 -14.31
CA LYS A 8 4.61 6.13 -14.21
C LYS A 8 5.04 5.88 -12.76
N LYS A 9 5.35 6.94 -12.01
CA LYS A 9 5.73 6.84 -10.59
C LYS A 9 4.60 6.27 -9.73
N LYS A 10 3.37 6.73 -9.97
CA LYS A 10 2.17 6.20 -9.31
C LYS A 10 2.00 4.70 -9.60
N VAL A 11 2.10 4.31 -10.87
CA VAL A 11 2.02 2.90 -11.28
C VAL A 11 3.09 2.08 -10.57
N GLU A 12 4.34 2.57 -10.52
CA GLU A 12 5.44 1.86 -9.85
C GLU A 12 5.14 1.57 -8.37
N ILE A 13 4.65 2.55 -7.61
CA ILE A 13 4.30 2.35 -6.20
C ILE A 13 3.17 1.35 -6.05
N LEU A 14 2.10 1.49 -6.86
CA LEU A 14 0.94 0.61 -6.78
C LEU A 14 1.29 -0.82 -7.18
N THR A 15 2.13 -1.02 -8.20
CA THR A 15 2.64 -2.34 -8.56
C THR A 15 3.41 -2.96 -7.40
N PHE A 16 4.34 -2.22 -6.79
CA PHE A 16 5.09 -2.72 -5.63
C PHE A 16 4.16 -3.13 -4.48
N LEU A 17 3.16 -2.32 -4.14
CA LEU A 17 2.23 -2.63 -3.05
C LEU A 17 1.29 -3.79 -3.42
N ASN A 18 0.87 -3.90 -4.68
CA ASN A 18 0.09 -5.03 -5.17
C ASN A 18 0.87 -6.34 -5.01
N ASP A 19 2.09 -6.39 -5.50
CA ASP A 19 2.90 -7.61 -5.49
C ASP A 19 3.28 -8.01 -4.06
N THR A 20 3.55 -7.04 -3.19
CA THR A 20 4.09 -7.30 -1.85
C THR A 20 3.00 -7.52 -0.79
N ILE A 21 1.86 -6.82 -0.89
CA ILE A 21 0.82 -6.83 0.15
C ILE A 21 -0.55 -7.20 -0.44
N PHE A 22 -1.01 -6.48 -1.46
CA PHE A 22 -2.43 -6.53 -1.80
C PHE A 22 -2.83 -7.83 -2.51
N ASN A 23 -2.13 -8.25 -3.55
CA ASN A 23 -2.44 -9.49 -4.27
C ASN A 23 -2.30 -10.74 -3.38
N PRO A 24 -1.24 -10.89 -2.55
CA PRO A 24 -1.18 -11.99 -1.58
C PRO A 24 -2.43 -12.13 -0.70
N ILE A 25 -3.11 -11.03 -0.39
CA ILE A 25 -4.35 -11.03 0.39
C ILE A 25 -5.58 -11.25 -0.52
N LEU A 26 -5.67 -10.54 -1.64
CA LEU A 26 -6.84 -10.56 -2.52
C LEU A 26 -7.04 -11.93 -3.18
N ASP A 27 -5.94 -12.58 -3.55
CA ASP A 27 -5.93 -13.85 -4.28
C ASP A 27 -5.91 -15.06 -3.35
N SER A 28 -5.67 -14.87 -2.04
CA SER A 28 -5.63 -15.96 -1.07
C SER A 28 -7.03 -16.48 -0.72
N ASP A 29 -7.21 -17.79 -0.75
CA ASP A 29 -8.42 -18.47 -0.27
C ASP A 29 -8.57 -18.43 1.25
N ARG A 30 -7.50 -18.07 1.98
CA ARG A 30 -7.47 -18.01 3.44
C ARG A 30 -7.78 -16.62 4.00
N ALA A 31 -7.69 -15.59 3.17
CA ALA A 31 -8.01 -14.22 3.59
C ALA A 31 -9.52 -14.05 3.76
N SER A 32 -9.93 -13.45 4.87
CA SER A 32 -11.32 -13.17 5.14
C SER A 32 -11.90 -12.15 4.15
N ASN A 33 -13.20 -12.26 3.87
CA ASN A 33 -13.90 -11.29 3.03
C ASN A 33 -13.79 -9.86 3.58
N LYS A 34 -13.74 -9.71 4.91
CA LYS A 34 -13.54 -8.42 5.59
C LYS A 34 -12.17 -7.84 5.27
N LEU A 35 -11.10 -8.65 5.36
CA LEU A 35 -9.76 -8.21 5.05
C LEU A 35 -9.64 -7.82 3.57
N LYS A 36 -10.13 -8.67 2.65
CA LYS A 36 -10.16 -8.37 1.21
C LYS A 36 -10.90 -7.06 0.90
N ALA A 37 -12.05 -6.82 1.54
CA ALA A 37 -12.80 -5.56 1.38
C ALA A 37 -11.98 -4.35 1.86
N GLY A 38 -11.29 -4.47 3.00
CA GLY A 38 -10.40 -3.42 3.51
C GLY A 38 -9.22 -3.12 2.58
N ILE A 39 -8.62 -4.14 1.97
CA ILE A 39 -7.56 -3.98 0.97
C ILE A 39 -8.09 -3.28 -0.28
N ARG A 40 -9.24 -3.69 -0.84
CA ARG A 40 -9.84 -3.03 -2.01
C ARG A 40 -10.13 -1.55 -1.73
N LEU A 41 -10.64 -1.22 -0.55
CA LEU A 41 -10.87 0.17 -0.15
C LEU A 41 -9.56 0.97 -0.06
N THR A 42 -8.52 0.37 0.51
CA THR A 42 -7.19 0.98 0.63
C THR A 42 -6.58 1.24 -0.74
N LEU A 43 -6.61 0.23 -1.63
CA LEU A 43 -6.12 0.33 -3.00
C LEU A 43 -6.87 1.43 -3.77
N ASN A 44 -8.21 1.46 -3.70
CA ASN A 44 -9.00 2.49 -4.35
C ASN A 44 -8.63 3.90 -3.85
N ARG A 45 -8.44 4.07 -2.53
CA ARG A 45 -7.98 5.36 -1.97
C ARG A 45 -6.59 5.73 -2.49
N MET A 46 -5.63 4.81 -2.50
CA MET A 46 -4.30 5.10 -3.04
C MET A 46 -4.37 5.43 -4.54
N ALA A 47 -5.19 4.70 -5.30
CA ALA A 47 -5.34 4.88 -6.74
C ALA A 47 -5.98 6.21 -7.15
N THR A 48 -6.66 6.94 -6.27
CA THR A 48 -7.15 8.30 -6.57
C THR A 48 -6.11 9.40 -6.32
N ARG A 49 -4.92 9.05 -5.82
CA ARG A 49 -3.84 10.00 -5.49
C ARG A 49 -2.75 9.99 -6.55
N ASP A 50 -1.90 11.02 -6.51
CA ASP A 50 -0.63 11.02 -7.21
C ASP A 50 0.45 10.28 -6.40
N ALA A 51 1.65 10.14 -6.95
CA ALA A 51 2.73 9.39 -6.32
C ALA A 51 3.08 9.91 -4.91
N ALA A 52 3.17 11.24 -4.73
CA ALA A 52 3.45 11.85 -3.44
C ALA A 52 2.32 11.59 -2.43
N GLY A 53 1.06 11.69 -2.87
CA GLY A 53 -0.10 11.38 -2.05
C GLY A 53 -0.17 9.92 -1.62
N ILE A 54 0.27 8.98 -2.46
CA ILE A 54 0.35 7.55 -2.08
C ILE A 54 1.42 7.33 -1.01
N VAL A 55 2.62 7.92 -1.17
CA VAL A 55 3.68 7.85 -0.16
C VAL A 55 3.22 8.44 1.17
N HIS A 56 2.56 9.60 1.14
CA HIS A 56 2.00 10.20 2.36
C HIS A 56 0.93 9.31 3.00
N PHE A 57 0.03 8.73 2.21
CA PHE A 57 -0.99 7.81 2.70
C PHE A 57 -0.35 6.59 3.38
N TYR A 58 0.69 6.02 2.77
CA TYR A 58 1.45 4.92 3.35
C TYR A 58 1.99 5.28 4.74
N TRP A 59 2.60 6.46 4.88
CA TRP A 59 3.07 6.94 6.19
C TRP A 59 1.96 7.11 7.21
N SER A 60 0.80 7.65 6.82
CA SER A 60 -0.35 7.75 7.72
C SER A 60 -0.86 6.37 8.17
N ALA A 61 -0.77 5.35 7.31
CA ALA A 61 -1.14 3.99 7.68
C ALA A 61 -0.17 3.39 8.71
N VAL A 62 1.14 3.60 8.52
CA VAL A 62 2.21 3.09 9.39
C VAL A 62 2.29 3.81 10.74
N VAL A 63 2.14 5.14 10.77
CA VAL A 63 2.23 5.92 12.04
C VAL A 63 1.12 5.54 13.02
N GLY A 64 -0.01 5.01 12.53
CA GLY A 64 -1.05 4.44 13.38
C GLY A 64 -2.14 5.44 13.75
N THR A 65 -3.33 5.20 13.22
CA THR A 65 -4.60 5.58 13.87
C THR A 65 -5.19 4.30 14.49
N ASP A 66 -6.11 4.38 15.45
CA ASP A 66 -6.77 3.19 16.00
C ASP A 66 -7.32 2.25 14.91
N ARG A 67 -7.81 2.85 13.82
CA ARG A 67 -8.30 2.13 12.65
C ARG A 67 -7.18 1.40 11.89
N SER A 68 -6.03 2.03 11.65
CA SER A 68 -4.92 1.37 10.96
C SER A 68 -4.23 0.34 11.85
N VAL A 69 -4.18 0.54 13.17
CA VAL A 69 -3.71 -0.47 14.14
C VAL A 69 -4.61 -1.71 14.11
N SER A 70 -5.94 -1.54 14.15
CA SER A 70 -6.86 -2.68 14.06
C SER A 70 -6.74 -3.42 12.73
N PHE A 71 -6.50 -2.72 11.63
CA PHE A 71 -6.33 -3.33 10.31
C PHE A 71 -5.01 -4.08 10.18
N SER A 72 -3.91 -3.46 10.63
CA SER A 72 -2.57 -4.06 10.73
C SER A 72 -2.61 -5.33 11.59
N ARG A 73 -3.31 -5.29 12.73
CA ARG A 73 -3.55 -6.48 13.57
C ARG A 73 -4.30 -7.59 12.83
N GLN A 74 -5.36 -7.25 12.10
CA GLN A 74 -6.11 -8.23 11.31
C GLN A 74 -5.24 -8.90 10.25
N MET A 75 -4.41 -8.13 9.53
CA MET A 75 -3.47 -8.68 8.55
C MET A 75 -2.54 -9.72 9.19
N ARG A 76 -1.97 -9.41 10.36
CA ARG A 76 -1.11 -10.33 11.11
C ARG A 76 -1.84 -11.57 11.62
N GLU A 77 -3.02 -11.40 12.19
CA GLU A 77 -3.85 -12.51 12.71
C GLU A 77 -4.24 -13.48 11.59
N GLU A 78 -4.44 -12.98 10.37
CA GLU A 78 -4.71 -13.79 9.18
C GLU A 78 -3.43 -14.27 8.45
N GLY A 79 -2.24 -13.96 8.99
CA GLY A 79 -0.96 -14.47 8.49
C GLY A 79 -0.40 -13.72 7.27
N PHE A 80 -0.76 -12.46 7.06
CA PHE A 80 -0.30 -11.64 5.94
C PHE A 80 0.67 -10.54 6.38
N THR A 81 1.56 -10.18 5.45
CA THR A 81 2.55 -9.10 5.61
C THR A 81 1.87 -7.76 5.82
N ARG A 82 2.34 -7.02 6.83
CA ARG A 82 1.85 -5.69 7.16
C ARG A 82 2.66 -4.58 6.48
N PHE A 83 2.12 -3.36 6.44
CA PHE A 83 2.85 -2.20 5.92
C PHE A 83 4.14 -1.91 6.70
N GLU A 84 4.11 -2.12 8.02
CA GLU A 84 5.24 -1.89 8.92
C GLU A 84 6.41 -2.83 8.61
N GLU A 85 6.15 -4.01 8.06
CA GLU A 85 7.17 -5.03 7.77
C GLU A 85 7.99 -4.73 6.51
N ILE A 86 7.44 -3.93 5.59
CA ILE A 86 8.15 -3.53 4.36
C ILE A 86 8.56 -2.05 4.38
N LEU A 87 8.45 -1.40 5.54
CA LEU A 87 8.74 0.01 5.77
C LEU A 87 10.11 0.43 5.25
N GLU A 88 11.16 -0.32 5.59
CA GLU A 88 12.53 0.00 5.21
C GLU A 88 12.71 -0.04 3.69
N THR A 89 12.22 -1.11 3.05
CA THR A 89 12.25 -1.28 1.60
C THR A 89 11.47 -0.17 0.90
N PHE A 90 10.27 0.14 1.39
CA PHE A 90 9.42 1.19 0.84
C PHE A 90 10.09 2.56 0.95
N ARG A 91 10.64 2.91 2.12
CA ARG A 91 11.30 4.20 2.37
C ARG A 91 12.55 4.37 1.51
N THR A 92 13.32 3.30 1.33
CA THR A 92 14.54 3.34 0.51
C THR A 92 14.20 3.56 -0.96
N ARG A 93 13.14 2.90 -1.46
CA ARG A 93 12.74 2.95 -2.87
C ARG A 93 11.94 4.22 -3.24
N PHE A 94 10.99 4.64 -2.40
CA PHE A 94 10.03 5.71 -2.70
C PHE A 94 10.21 6.93 -1.77
N ASN A 95 11.42 7.47 -1.74
CA ASN A 95 11.77 8.65 -0.94
C ASN A 95 11.58 9.98 -1.71
N ASP A 96 11.81 11.10 -1.02
CA ASP A 96 11.70 12.45 -1.59
C ASP A 96 12.61 12.69 -2.80
N LYS A 97 13.81 12.08 -2.83
CA LYS A 97 14.70 12.18 -4.00
C LYS A 97 14.06 11.49 -5.20
N TRP A 98 13.45 10.32 -5.00
CA TRP A 98 12.69 9.64 -6.03
C TRP A 98 11.42 10.41 -6.41
N ILE A 99 10.70 11.05 -5.49
CA ILE A 99 9.50 11.85 -5.85
C ILE A 99 9.89 13.01 -6.77
N ARG A 100 10.99 13.72 -6.48
CA ARG A 100 11.44 14.91 -7.23
C ARG A 100 12.14 14.60 -8.56
N SER A 101 12.48 13.33 -8.83
CA SER A 101 13.30 12.93 -9.99
C SER A 101 12.62 13.01 -11.34
#